data_AF-B3VN87-F1
#
_entry.id   AF-B3VN87-F1
#
_cell.length_a   1.000
_cell.length_b   1.000
_cell.length_c   1.000
_cell.angle_alpha   90.00
_cell.angle_beta   90.00
_cell.angle_gamma   90.00
#
_symmetry.space_group_name_H-M   'P 1'
#
loop_
_entity.id
_entity.type
_entity.pdbx_description
1 polymer ?
#
loop_
_entity_poly.entity_id
_entity_poly.type
_entity_poly.pdbx_seq_one_letter_code
_entity_poly.pdbx_strand_id
1 'polypeptide(L)'
;LGKRAEDVKGDRELRPGPPRDELRSNGRREEKVEKPRFMFNIADGGFTELHTLWQNEERAAISSGKLNEIWHRRHDYWLLAGIVLHGYARWQDIQNDAQFAIINEPFKTEANKGNFLEMKNKFLARRFKLLEQALVIEEQLRRAAYLNLSQEPAHPAMALHARFAEAECLAESHQHL
;
A
#
# COMPACT_ATOMS: atom_id res chain seq x y z
N LEU A 1 -12.10 11.31 -83.53
CA LEU A 1 -11.83 12.77 -83.65
C LEU A 1 -12.63 13.46 -82.53
N GLY A 2 -12.13 14.02 -81.44
CA GLY A 2 -10.79 14.16 -80.86
C GLY A 2 -10.91 14.96 -79.53
N LYS A 3 -10.07 14.58 -78.54
CA LYS A 3 -9.48 15.34 -77.40
C LYS A 3 -10.45 15.91 -76.33
N ARG A 4 -10.49 15.39 -75.09
CA ARG A 4 -9.57 15.53 -73.92
C ARG A 4 -9.28 16.98 -73.48
N ALA A 5 -9.64 17.28 -72.23
CA ALA A 5 -8.90 18.15 -71.32
C ALA A 5 -9.05 17.63 -69.87
N GLU A 6 -7.92 17.23 -69.30
CA GLU A 6 -7.59 17.16 -67.86
C GLU A 6 -7.61 18.62 -67.30
N ASP A 7 -7.54 18.99 -66.02
CA ASP A 7 -6.88 18.45 -64.82
C ASP A 7 -7.24 19.45 -63.68
N VAL A 8 -7.48 19.01 -62.43
CA VAL A 8 -6.98 19.68 -61.21
C VAL A 8 -6.94 18.64 -60.09
N LYS A 9 -5.72 18.39 -59.62
CA LYS A 9 -5.30 17.46 -58.58
C LYS A 9 -4.95 18.19 -57.28
N GLY A 10 -5.13 17.51 -56.15
CA GLY A 10 -4.49 17.77 -54.85
C GLY A 10 -5.46 18.25 -53.77
N ASP A 11 -5.43 17.81 -52.52
CA ASP A 11 -4.63 16.81 -51.83
C ASP A 11 -5.36 16.59 -50.47
N ARG A 12 -5.64 15.36 -50.04
CA ARG A 12 -6.09 15.09 -48.67
C ARG A 12 -5.60 13.72 -48.24
N GLU A 13 -4.51 13.76 -47.49
CA GLU A 13 -3.78 12.63 -46.94
C GLU A 13 -4.64 11.74 -46.02
N LEU A 14 -4.29 10.46 -46.09
CA LEU A 14 -4.85 9.31 -45.41
C LEU A 14 -4.35 9.20 -43.97
N ARG A 15 -5.22 8.77 -43.05
CA ARG A 15 -4.81 7.95 -41.89
C ARG A 15 -5.50 6.58 -41.97
N PRO A 16 -4.77 5.48 -42.20
CA PRO A 16 -5.33 4.13 -42.21
C PRO A 16 -5.46 3.58 -40.78
N GLY A 17 -6.66 3.10 -40.43
CA GLY A 17 -6.85 2.22 -39.29
C GLY A 17 -6.35 0.80 -39.61
N PRO A 18 -5.83 0.04 -38.63
CA PRO A 18 -5.33 -1.30 -38.90
C PRO A 18 -6.46 -2.35 -38.96
N PRO A 19 -6.22 -3.48 -39.64
CA PRO A 19 -7.25 -4.34 -40.23
C PRO A 19 -7.77 -5.42 -39.28
N ARG A 20 -9.01 -5.84 -39.47
CA ARG A 20 -9.54 -7.12 -38.98
C ARG A 20 -9.19 -8.23 -39.98
N ASP A 21 -8.64 -9.34 -39.49
CA ASP A 21 -8.78 -10.63 -40.13
C ASP A 21 -8.85 -11.76 -39.09
N GLU A 22 -9.51 -12.84 -39.49
CA GLU A 22 -10.24 -13.81 -38.68
C GLU A 22 -9.43 -15.00 -38.10
N LEU A 23 -9.84 -15.42 -36.89
CA LEU A 23 -10.21 -16.80 -36.49
C LEU A 23 -9.17 -17.94 -36.27
N ARG A 24 -9.22 -18.44 -35.01
CA ARG A 24 -8.95 -19.81 -34.47
C ARG A 24 -7.50 -20.28 -34.24
N SER A 25 -7.14 -20.45 -32.96
CA SER A 25 -7.19 -21.80 -32.36
C SER A 25 -7.22 -21.78 -30.82
N ASN A 26 -7.90 -22.80 -30.33
CA ASN A 26 -8.36 -23.10 -28.99
C ASN A 26 -7.21 -23.23 -27.96
N GLY A 27 -7.23 -22.44 -26.89
CA GLY A 27 -6.38 -22.62 -25.72
C GLY A 27 -7.13 -22.15 -24.49
N ARG A 28 -7.89 -23.08 -23.89
CA ARG A 28 -8.69 -22.92 -22.68
C ARG A 28 -7.82 -22.43 -21.51
N ARG A 29 -7.54 -21.13 -21.44
CA ARG A 29 -7.08 -20.50 -20.20
C ARG A 29 -8.32 -20.42 -19.32
N GLU A 30 -8.36 -21.28 -18.33
CA GLU A 30 -9.18 -21.06 -17.15
C GLU A 30 -8.91 -19.62 -16.71
N GLU A 31 -9.86 -18.71 -16.93
CA GLU A 31 -9.93 -17.47 -16.17
C GLU A 31 -10.10 -17.89 -14.72
N LYS A 32 -8.98 -18.13 -14.04
CA LYS A 32 -8.94 -18.07 -12.59
C LYS A 32 -9.47 -16.68 -12.28
N VAL A 33 -10.69 -16.61 -11.76
CA VAL A 33 -11.24 -15.42 -11.14
C VAL A 33 -10.21 -15.02 -10.09
N GLU A 34 -9.34 -14.08 -10.46
CA GLU A 34 -8.23 -13.67 -9.61
C GLU A 34 -8.88 -13.00 -8.41
N LYS A 35 -8.77 -13.62 -7.25
CA LYS A 35 -9.41 -13.12 -6.04
C LYS A 35 -9.01 -11.65 -5.87
N PRO A 36 -9.97 -10.74 -5.61
CA PRO A 36 -9.68 -9.33 -5.41
C PRO A 36 -8.50 -9.18 -4.45
N ARG A 37 -7.47 -8.46 -4.87
CA ARG A 37 -6.29 -8.25 -4.05
C ARG A 37 -6.73 -7.47 -2.81
N PHE A 38 -6.33 -7.91 -1.64
CA PHE A 38 -6.63 -7.21 -0.39
C PHE A 38 -6.06 -5.78 -0.47
N MET A 39 -6.93 -4.77 -0.23
CA MET A 39 -6.55 -3.36 -0.23
C MET A 39 -6.87 -2.75 1.13
N PHE A 40 -5.83 -2.23 1.77
CA PHE A 40 -5.91 -1.43 2.99
C PHE A 40 -4.80 -0.39 2.91
N ASN A 41 -5.05 0.83 3.36
CA ASN A 41 -4.05 1.89 3.37
C ASN A 41 -4.36 2.90 4.46
N ILE A 42 -3.33 3.56 4.97
CA ILE A 42 -3.41 4.75 5.82
C ILE A 42 -2.55 5.78 5.13
N ALA A 43 -3.07 6.97 4.84
CA ALA A 43 -2.38 8.06 4.18
C ALA A 43 -1.73 8.98 5.22
N ASP A 44 -0.68 8.49 5.86
CA ASP A 44 0.05 9.23 6.90
C ASP A 44 1.05 10.26 6.33
N GLY A 45 1.14 10.40 5.00
CA GLY A 45 2.04 11.35 4.33
C GLY A 45 3.53 11.06 4.52
N GLY A 46 3.92 9.86 4.98
CA GLY A 46 5.32 9.53 5.25
C GLY A 46 5.85 10.09 6.58
N PHE A 47 4.97 10.59 7.46
CA PHE A 47 5.37 11.07 8.78
C PHE A 47 5.58 9.95 9.81
N THR A 48 5.24 8.70 9.48
CA THR A 48 5.57 7.51 10.29
C THR A 48 6.35 6.47 9.48
N GLU A 49 6.95 5.51 10.17
CA GLU A 49 7.66 4.38 9.54
C GLU A 49 6.71 3.29 9.00
N LEU A 50 5.39 3.48 9.06
CA LEU A 50 4.39 2.45 8.75
C LEU A 50 4.54 1.88 7.34
N HIS A 51 4.70 2.74 6.33
CA HIS A 51 4.82 2.29 4.94
C HIS A 51 6.11 1.51 4.69
N THR A 52 7.23 1.96 5.26
CA THR A 52 8.52 1.27 5.17
C THR A 52 8.45 -0.10 5.84
N LEU A 53 7.81 -0.20 7.01
CA LEU A 53 7.57 -1.47 7.68
C LEU A 53 6.70 -2.40 6.83
N TRP A 54 5.58 -1.92 6.30
CA TRP A 54 4.73 -2.72 5.41
C TRP A 54 5.48 -3.29 4.21
N GLN A 55 6.33 -2.49 3.55
CA GLN A 55 7.11 -2.96 2.41
C GLN A 55 8.11 -4.05 2.80
N ASN A 56 8.83 -3.86 3.90
CA ASN A 56 9.83 -4.83 4.36
C ASN A 56 9.19 -6.14 4.84
N GLU A 57 8.09 -6.02 5.59
CA GLU A 57 7.30 -7.14 6.09
C GLU A 57 6.63 -7.93 4.96
N GLU A 58 6.01 -7.25 4.00
CA GLU A 58 5.39 -7.90 2.85
C GLU A 58 6.43 -8.64 2.01
N ARG A 59 7.61 -8.03 1.79
CA ARG A 59 8.73 -8.69 1.11
C ARG A 59 9.14 -9.97 1.85
N ALA A 60 9.31 -9.91 3.17
CA ALA A 60 9.66 -11.09 3.97
C ALA A 60 8.57 -12.19 3.94
N ALA A 61 7.30 -11.78 4.04
CA ALA A 61 6.13 -12.67 3.97
C ALA A 61 6.05 -13.41 2.63
N ILE A 62 6.28 -12.70 1.52
CA ILE A 62 6.28 -13.28 0.17
C ILE A 62 7.49 -14.20 -0.02
N SER A 63 8.70 -13.74 0.32
CA SER A 63 9.93 -14.52 0.13
C SER A 63 9.95 -15.82 0.92
N SER A 64 9.31 -15.87 2.10
CA SER A 64 9.21 -17.08 2.91
C SER A 64 8.07 -18.03 2.50
N GLY A 65 7.13 -17.57 1.66
CA GLY A 65 5.91 -18.30 1.33
C GLY A 65 4.89 -18.39 2.50
N LYS A 66 5.17 -17.72 3.63
CA LYS A 66 4.39 -17.81 4.87
C LYS A 66 3.63 -16.52 5.14
N LEU A 67 2.70 -16.20 4.24
CA LEU A 67 2.00 -14.91 4.23
C LEU A 67 1.32 -14.54 5.56
N ASN A 68 0.79 -15.52 6.29
CA ASN A 68 0.10 -15.25 7.55
C ASN A 68 1.03 -15.33 8.78
N GLU A 69 2.20 -15.98 8.68
CA GLU A 69 3.12 -16.14 9.83
C GLU A 69 4.07 -14.95 10.02
N ILE A 70 4.14 -14.04 9.04
CA ILE A 70 4.91 -12.81 9.16
C ILE A 70 3.90 -11.67 9.25
N TRP A 71 4.01 -10.84 10.29
CA TRP A 71 3.13 -9.69 10.45
C TRP A 71 3.27 -8.73 9.28
N HIS A 72 2.17 -8.31 8.68
CA HIS A 72 2.17 -7.33 7.60
C HIS A 72 0.86 -6.51 7.61
N ARG A 73 0.66 -5.68 6.59
CA ARG A 73 -0.52 -4.80 6.43
C ARG A 73 -1.89 -5.46 6.67
N ARG A 74 -2.06 -6.75 6.31
CA ARG A 74 -3.34 -7.45 6.54
C ARG A 74 -3.58 -7.69 8.02
N HIS A 75 -2.54 -8.01 8.79
CA HIS A 75 -2.62 -8.15 10.24
C HIS A 75 -2.96 -6.83 10.91
N ASP A 76 -2.42 -5.71 10.44
CA ASP A 76 -2.76 -4.38 10.97
C ASP A 76 -4.24 -4.03 10.77
N TYR A 77 -4.80 -4.33 9.59
CA TYR A 77 -6.24 -4.17 9.36
C TYR A 77 -7.07 -4.97 10.38
N TRP A 78 -6.74 -6.25 10.56
CA TRP A 78 -7.48 -7.10 11.50
C TRP A 78 -7.27 -6.69 12.95
N LEU A 79 -6.07 -6.21 13.31
CA LEU A 79 -5.82 -5.65 14.63
C LEU A 79 -6.71 -4.42 14.88
N LEU A 80 -6.76 -3.48 13.94
CA LEU A 80 -7.62 -2.29 14.06
C LEU A 80 -9.10 -2.65 14.11
N ALA A 81 -9.56 -3.55 13.23
CA ALA A 81 -10.93 -4.04 13.26
C ALA A 81 -11.27 -4.69 14.61
N GLY A 82 -10.32 -5.44 15.20
CA GLY A 82 -10.48 -6.08 16.50
C GLY A 82 -10.60 -5.06 17.62
N ILE A 83 -9.79 -4.00 17.58
CA ILE A 83 -9.85 -2.90 18.56
C ILE A 83 -11.17 -2.13 18.46
N VAL A 84 -11.67 -1.90 17.24
CA VAL A 84 -12.97 -1.25 17.02
C VAL A 84 -14.12 -2.11 17.58
N LEU A 85 -14.07 -3.43 17.37
CA LEU A 85 -15.12 -4.34 17.80
C LEU A 85 -15.10 -4.62 19.31
N HIS A 86 -13.93 -4.95 19.85
CA HIS A 86 -13.78 -5.45 21.23
C HIS A 86 -13.37 -4.36 22.22
N GLY A 87 -12.82 -3.25 21.74
CA GLY A 87 -12.38 -2.12 22.55
C GLY A 87 -10.85 -2.01 22.73
N TYR A 88 -10.43 -0.83 23.16
CA TYR A 88 -9.01 -0.50 23.36
C TYR A 88 -8.34 -1.41 24.39
N ALA A 89 -7.16 -1.93 24.04
CA ALA A 89 -6.35 -2.82 24.89
C ALA A 89 -7.03 -4.12 25.35
N ARG A 90 -8.16 -4.52 24.73
CA ARG A 90 -8.84 -5.80 24.98
C ARG A 90 -8.18 -6.95 24.20
N TRP A 91 -6.85 -7.08 24.34
CA TRP A 91 -6.04 -8.02 23.56
C TRP A 91 -6.49 -9.47 23.67
N GLN A 92 -6.89 -9.91 24.87
CA GLN A 92 -7.34 -11.29 25.09
C GLN A 92 -8.64 -11.57 24.35
N ASP A 93 -9.60 -10.65 24.37
CA ASP A 93 -10.88 -10.83 23.68
C ASP A 93 -10.66 -10.94 22.16
N ILE A 94 -9.84 -10.03 21.59
CA ILE A 94 -9.51 -10.06 20.16
C ILE A 94 -8.78 -11.37 19.80
N GLN A 95 -7.83 -11.82 20.62
CA GLN A 95 -7.07 -13.05 20.36
C GLN A 95 -7.91 -14.32 20.45
N ASN A 96 -8.94 -14.32 21.29
CA ASN A 96 -9.84 -15.47 21.48
C ASN A 96 -10.94 -15.53 20.42
N ASP A 97 -11.15 -14.46 19.66
CA ASP A 97 -12.14 -14.41 18.58
C ASP A 97 -11.58 -15.05 17.30
N ALA A 98 -12.26 -16.11 16.83
CA ALA A 98 -11.88 -16.86 15.64
C ALA A 98 -11.86 -16.01 14.37
N GLN A 99 -12.65 -14.93 14.28
CA GLN A 99 -12.62 -14.03 13.12
C GLN A 99 -11.28 -13.29 13.02
N PHE A 100 -10.60 -13.06 14.15
CA PHE A 100 -9.33 -12.34 14.23
C PHE A 100 -8.13 -13.28 14.33
N ALA A 101 -8.31 -14.59 14.13
CA ALA A 101 -7.27 -15.61 14.31
C ALA A 101 -5.95 -15.30 13.58
N ILE A 102 -5.99 -14.54 12.48
CA ILE A 102 -4.80 -14.10 11.74
C ILE A 102 -3.78 -13.35 12.61
N ILE A 103 -4.21 -12.59 13.63
CA ILE A 103 -3.26 -11.85 14.50
C ILE A 103 -2.45 -12.79 15.41
N ASN A 104 -2.89 -14.04 15.55
CA ASN A 104 -2.20 -15.06 16.34
C ASN A 104 -1.15 -15.82 15.50
N GLU A 105 -1.28 -15.81 14.17
CA GLU A 105 -0.45 -16.59 13.25
C GLU A 105 1.05 -16.29 13.40
N PRO A 106 1.50 -15.02 13.54
CA PRO A 106 2.94 -14.73 13.68
C PRO A 106 3.58 -15.23 14.97
N PHE A 107 2.77 -15.64 15.94
CA PHE A 107 3.22 -16.06 17.27
C PHE A 107 3.14 -17.57 17.49
N LYS A 108 2.59 -18.34 16.54
CA LYS A 108 2.31 -19.78 16.73
C LYS A 108 3.53 -20.61 17.08
N THR A 109 4.69 -20.29 16.51
CA THR A 109 5.96 -21.02 16.75
C THR A 109 6.53 -20.74 18.14
N GLU A 110 6.10 -19.67 18.80
CA GLU A 110 6.62 -19.22 20.09
C GLU A 110 5.72 -19.58 21.27
N ALA A 111 4.57 -20.22 21.03
CA ALA A 111 3.53 -20.49 22.02
C ALA A 111 4.00 -21.29 23.25
N ASN A 112 5.03 -22.13 23.07
CA ASN A 112 5.58 -22.97 24.15
C ASN A 112 6.70 -22.29 24.95
N LYS A 113 7.07 -21.04 24.63
CA LYS A 113 8.12 -20.31 25.35
C LYS A 113 7.55 -19.71 26.63
N GLY A 114 8.37 -19.66 27.67
CA GLY A 114 8.08 -18.85 28.85
C GLY A 114 7.84 -17.39 28.45
N ASN A 115 6.91 -16.74 29.13
CA ASN A 115 6.53 -15.35 28.88
C ASN A 115 5.89 -15.02 27.51
N PHE A 116 5.37 -16.03 26.81
CA PHE A 116 4.74 -15.88 25.50
C PHE A 116 3.66 -14.77 25.46
N LEU A 117 2.76 -14.77 26.44
CA LEU A 117 1.63 -13.84 26.47
C LEU A 117 2.06 -12.38 26.65
N GLU A 118 3.09 -12.11 27.48
CA GLU A 118 3.61 -10.75 27.66
C GLU A 118 4.30 -10.26 26.39
N MET A 119 5.14 -11.10 25.76
CA MET A 119 5.82 -10.76 24.51
C MET A 119 4.83 -10.42 23.39
N LYS A 120 3.79 -11.24 23.24
CA LYS A 120 2.71 -11.02 22.27
C LYS A 120 1.94 -9.73 22.57
N ASN A 121 1.52 -9.50 23.81
CA ASN A 121 0.78 -8.29 24.19
C ASN A 121 1.64 -7.02 24.03
N LYS A 122 2.95 -7.11 24.32
CA LYS A 122 3.90 -6.01 24.11
C LYS A 122 4.06 -5.68 22.63
N PHE A 123 4.12 -6.69 21.76
CA PHE A 123 4.12 -6.48 20.32
C PHE A 123 2.84 -5.78 19.86
N LEU A 124 1.66 -6.29 20.24
CA LEU A 124 0.38 -5.71 19.83
C LEU A 124 0.24 -4.26 20.29
N ALA A 125 0.62 -3.96 21.52
CA ALA A 125 0.61 -2.59 22.04
C ALA A 125 1.57 -1.67 21.27
N ARG A 126 2.78 -2.12 20.96
CA ARG A 126 3.74 -1.33 20.16
C ARG A 126 3.24 -1.10 18.74
N ARG A 127 2.68 -2.14 18.11
CA ARG A 127 2.16 -2.06 16.75
C ARG A 127 0.96 -1.12 16.67
N PHE A 128 0.04 -1.25 17.63
CA PHE A 128 -1.10 -0.36 17.70
C PHE A 128 -0.71 1.11 17.91
N LYS A 129 0.28 1.41 18.77
CA LYS A 129 0.76 2.80 18.92
C LYS A 129 1.23 3.42 17.61
N LEU A 130 1.92 2.67 16.77
CA LEU A 130 2.32 3.14 15.43
C LEU A 130 1.10 3.41 14.55
N LEU A 131 0.13 2.48 14.53
CA LEU A 131 -1.10 2.64 13.74
C LEU A 131 -1.95 3.82 14.22
N GLU A 132 -2.08 4.01 15.52
CA GLU A 132 -2.76 5.15 16.13
C GLU A 132 -2.11 6.47 15.70
N GLN A 133 -0.79 6.56 15.74
CA GLN A 133 -0.05 7.73 15.23
C GLN A 133 -0.33 7.98 13.75
N ALA A 134 -0.25 6.94 12.91
CA ALA A 134 -0.50 7.06 11.47
C ALA A 134 -1.93 7.52 11.17
N LEU A 135 -2.94 6.99 11.87
CA LEU A 135 -4.35 7.40 11.75
C LEU A 135 -4.57 8.84 12.21
N VAL A 136 -3.94 9.25 13.32
CA VAL A 136 -4.02 10.64 13.79
C VAL A 136 -3.45 11.60 12.74
N ILE A 137 -2.34 11.24 12.10
CA ILE A 137 -1.72 12.06 11.06
C ILE A 137 -2.58 12.10 9.79
N GLU A 138 -3.08 10.96 9.32
CA GLU A 138 -4.01 10.92 8.18
C GLU A 138 -5.21 11.86 8.39
N GLU A 139 -5.79 11.83 9.60
CA GLU A 139 -6.87 12.71 9.98
C GLU A 139 -6.45 14.19 10.02
N GLN A 140 -5.24 14.50 10.50
CA GLN A 140 -4.72 15.88 10.48
C GLN A 140 -4.50 16.39 9.06
N LEU A 141 -3.93 15.57 8.17
CA LEU A 141 -3.72 15.93 6.76
C LEU A 141 -5.06 16.19 6.07
N ARG A 142 -6.07 15.35 6.35
CA ARG A 142 -7.44 15.54 5.84
C ARG A 142 -8.06 16.86 6.32
N ARG A 143 -7.91 17.21 7.61
CA ARG A 143 -8.41 18.48 8.18
C ARG A 143 -7.68 19.70 7.61
N ALA A 144 -6.36 19.62 7.46
CA ALA A 144 -5.56 20.68 6.88
C ALA A 144 -5.99 21.00 5.43
N ALA A 145 -6.19 19.94 4.63
CA ALA A 145 -6.71 20.08 3.26
C ALA A 145 -8.12 20.71 3.24
N TYR A 146 -9.01 20.31 4.14
CA TYR A 146 -10.36 20.86 4.21
C TYR A 146 -10.39 22.35 4.57
N LEU A 147 -9.49 22.79 5.46
CA LEU A 147 -9.40 24.18 5.91
C LEU A 147 -8.57 25.07 4.98
N ASN A 148 -8.02 24.54 3.89
CA ASN A 148 -7.01 25.23 3.05
C ASN A 148 -5.90 25.85 3.90
N LEU A 149 -5.45 25.13 4.94
CA LEU A 149 -4.27 25.50 5.71
C LEU A 149 -3.06 25.41 4.78
N SER A 150 -2.77 26.49 4.06
CA SER A 150 -1.55 26.61 3.28
C SER A 150 -0.38 26.65 4.23
N GLN A 151 0.63 25.81 4.01
CA GLN A 151 1.85 25.86 4.78
C GLN A 151 2.54 27.20 4.55
N GLU A 152 2.82 27.96 5.61
CA GLU A 152 3.67 29.13 5.49
C GLU A 152 5.08 28.68 5.10
N PRO A 153 5.66 29.16 3.98
CA PRO A 153 7.01 28.78 3.56
C PRO A 153 8.09 29.12 4.58
N ALA A 154 7.83 30.08 5.48
CA ALA A 154 8.73 30.48 6.55
C ALA A 154 8.64 29.58 7.80
N HIS A 155 7.75 28.58 7.82
CA HIS A 155 7.60 27.71 8.98
C HIS A 155 8.87 26.87 9.20
N PRO A 156 9.47 26.83 10.41
CA PRO A 156 10.74 26.13 10.67
C PRO A 156 10.74 24.64 10.28
N ALA A 157 9.58 23.97 10.38
CA ALA A 157 9.45 22.58 9.94
C ALA A 157 9.60 22.40 8.41
N MET A 158 9.27 23.41 7.61
CA MET A 158 9.46 23.39 6.16
C MET A 158 10.94 23.47 5.78
N ALA A 159 11.69 24.31 6.49
CA ALA A 159 13.14 24.36 6.33
C ALA A 159 13.79 23.01 6.68
N LEU A 160 13.30 22.32 7.72
CA LEU A 160 13.78 20.99 8.08
C LEU A 160 13.44 19.95 6.99
N HIS A 161 12.20 19.95 6.48
CA HIS A 161 11.77 19.04 5.42
C HIS A 161 12.60 19.22 4.14
N ALA A 162 12.85 20.46 3.72
CA ALA A 162 13.70 20.76 2.57
C ALA A 162 15.12 20.21 2.75
N ARG A 163 15.72 20.39 3.94
CA ARG A 163 17.06 19.85 4.22
C ARG A 163 17.12 18.33 4.26
N PHE A 164 16.06 17.66 4.75
CA PHE A 164 15.96 16.20 4.68
C PHE A 164 15.83 15.71 3.23
N ALA A 165 14.98 16.34 2.42
CA ALA A 165 14.83 16.00 1.01
C ALA A 165 16.13 16.20 0.21
N GLU A 166 16.88 17.27 0.49
CA GLU A 166 18.23 17.48 -0.06
C GLU A 166 19.20 16.36 0.33
N ALA A 167 19.17 15.92 1.60
CA ALA A 167 20.01 14.84 2.09
C ALA A 167 19.66 13.48 1.48
N GLU A 168 18.37 13.18 1.30
CA GLU A 168 17.90 11.97 0.61
C GLU A 168 18.31 11.95 -0.86
N CYS A 169 18.13 13.07 -1.57
CA CYS A 169 18.56 13.20 -2.97
C CYS A 169 20.07 12.99 -3.13
N LEU A 170 20.87 13.57 -2.21
CA LEU A 170 22.31 13.29 -2.16
C LEU A 170 22.58 11.81 -1.91
N ALA A 171 21.93 11.18 -0.93
CA ALA A 171 22.12 9.76 -0.65
C ALA A 171 21.77 8.86 -1.84
N GLU A 172 20.67 9.13 -2.54
CA GLU A 172 20.25 8.41 -3.75
C GLU A 172 21.23 8.60 -4.91
N SER A 173 21.80 9.81 -5.08
CA SER A 173 22.82 10.06 -6.11
C SER A 173 24.10 9.25 -5.88
N HIS A 174 24.43 8.96 -4.61
CA HIS A 174 25.59 8.16 -4.23
C HIS A 174 25.34 6.65 -4.34
N GLN A 175 24.08 6.20 -4.38
CA GLN A 175 23.73 4.78 -4.45
C GLN A 175 23.94 4.15 -5.84
N HIS A 176 24.15 4.99 -6.86
CA HIS A 176 24.37 4.60 -8.26
C HIS A 176 25.83 4.74 -8.73
N LEU A 177 26.77 5.01 -7.83
CA LEU A 177 28.23 5.01 -8.07
C LEU A 177 28.87 3.73 -7.55
#